data_AF-A0A1V5WL17-F1
#
_entry.id   AF-A0A1V5WL17-F1
#
_cell.length_a   1.000
_cell.length_b   1.000
_cell.length_c   1.000
_cell.angle_alpha   90.00
_cell.angle_beta   90.00
_cell.angle_gamma   90.00
#
_symmetry.space_group_name_H-M   'P 1'
#
loop_
_entity.id
_entity.type
_entity.pdbx_description
1 polymer ?
#
loop_
_entity_poly.entity_id
_entity_poly.type
_entity_poly.pdbx_seq_one_letter_code
_entity_poly.pdbx_strand_id
1 'polypeptide(L)'
;MKHPCIRLMVAALAACLVLLSGCELATSSADGALTGYWKSTFGDGFDLSGNTEDGFLFTQYDNAARDISFAGTVVNNPDFNSPTGYIIIRITNGGTWTKTEGYYYAIHWENLSGSLVAAASAYKVGGAHNKGMETLAEALAEYTVTNRYYGYYGEYEKQ
;
A
#
# COMPACT_ATOMS: atom_id res chain seq x y z
N MET A 1 -45.44 56.85 46.31
CA MET A 1 -45.83 55.44 46.57
C MET A 1 -45.53 54.65 45.30
N LYS A 2 -44.93 53.48 45.25
CA LYS A 2 -44.14 52.63 46.15
C LYS A 2 -43.63 51.52 45.20
N HIS A 3 -42.31 51.31 45.18
CA HIS A 3 -41.54 50.14 44.69
C HIS A 3 -41.65 49.64 43.24
N PRO A 4 -40.53 49.60 42.49
CA PRO A 4 -40.29 48.58 41.48
C PRO A 4 -39.75 47.32 42.17
N CYS A 5 -40.40 46.18 41.99
CA CYS A 5 -39.79 44.90 42.31
C CYS A 5 -40.53 43.81 41.54
N ILE A 6 -39.83 43.14 40.64
CA ILE A 6 -39.70 41.68 40.57
C ILE A 6 -38.72 41.42 39.43
N ARG A 7 -37.46 41.18 39.80
CA ARG A 7 -36.56 40.35 39.02
C ARG A 7 -36.98 38.91 39.31
N LEU A 8 -37.36 38.16 38.28
CA LEU A 8 -37.29 36.71 38.33
C LEU A 8 -36.54 36.26 37.08
N MET A 9 -35.27 35.92 37.27
CA MET A 9 -34.44 35.20 36.31
C MET A 9 -34.92 33.75 36.29
N VAL A 10 -35.39 33.30 35.14
CA VAL A 10 -35.77 31.92 34.80
C VAL A 10 -35.51 31.82 33.28
N ALA A 11 -34.83 30.85 32.68
CA ALA A 11 -34.19 29.63 33.12
C ALA A 11 -33.09 29.27 32.09
N ALA A 12 -32.19 28.40 32.52
CA ALA A 12 -31.17 27.76 31.70
C ALA A 12 -31.76 26.91 30.55
N LEU A 13 -31.16 26.99 29.37
CA LEU A 13 -31.12 26.00 28.28
C LEU A 13 -30.17 26.59 27.22
N ALA A 14 -29.19 25.93 26.62
CA ALA A 14 -29.12 24.53 26.25
C ALA A 14 -27.66 24.04 26.24
N ALA A 15 -27.47 22.82 26.73
CA ALA A 15 -26.30 22.01 26.41
C ALA A 15 -26.40 21.59 24.94
N CYS A 16 -25.58 22.17 24.07
CA CYS A 16 -25.29 21.56 22.77
C CYS A 16 -24.26 20.46 22.98
N LEU A 17 -24.77 19.27 23.31
CA LEU A 17 -24.06 18.02 23.14
C LEU A 17 -23.88 17.83 21.62
N VAL A 18 -22.75 18.27 21.08
CA VAL A 18 -22.39 17.92 19.70
C VAL A 18 -22.02 16.44 19.72
N LEU A 19 -22.99 15.62 19.30
CA LEU A 19 -22.79 14.26 18.84
C LEU A 19 -21.77 14.33 17.69
N LEU A 20 -20.50 14.08 17.98
CA LEU A 20 -19.54 13.59 16.99
C LEU A 20 -19.98 12.18 16.63
N SER A 21 -21.04 12.11 15.83
CA SER A 21 -21.48 10.89 15.16
C SER A 21 -20.35 10.43 14.27
N GLY A 22 -19.94 9.19 14.49
CA GLY A 22 -18.74 8.59 13.94
C GLY A 22 -18.57 8.82 12.44
N CYS A 23 -17.38 9.26 12.08
CA CYS A 23 -16.65 8.51 11.07
C CYS A 23 -15.68 7.64 11.86
N GLU A 24 -16.19 6.51 12.39
CA GLU A 24 -15.33 5.33 12.41
C GLU A 24 -15.02 5.14 10.93
N LEU A 25 -13.83 5.60 10.52
CA LEU A 25 -13.28 5.24 9.23
C LEU A 25 -13.17 3.72 9.34
N ALA A 26 -14.21 3.04 8.85
CA ALA A 26 -14.20 1.61 8.73
C ALA A 26 -12.97 1.32 7.88
N THR A 27 -11.87 0.95 8.54
CA THR A 27 -10.83 0.16 7.92
C THR A 27 -11.55 -1.13 7.56
N SER A 28 -12.27 -1.11 6.44
CA SER A 28 -12.55 -2.34 5.75
C SER A 28 -11.15 -2.83 5.39
N SER A 29 -10.59 -3.69 6.23
CA SER A 29 -9.77 -4.76 5.73
C SER A 29 -10.68 -5.45 4.73
N ALA A 30 -10.63 -5.00 3.47
CA ALA A 30 -11.32 -5.68 2.39
C ALA A 30 -10.65 -7.05 2.35
N ASP A 31 -11.31 -8.01 2.99
CA ASP A 31 -10.97 -9.43 2.96
C ASP A 31 -10.85 -9.78 1.47
N GLY A 32 -9.62 -9.89 0.97
CA GLY A 32 -9.33 -10.17 -0.44
C GLY A 32 -8.61 -9.09 -1.24
N ALA A 33 -8.45 -7.85 -0.77
CA ALA A 33 -7.64 -6.85 -1.49
C ALA A 33 -6.14 -7.06 -1.28
N LEU A 34 -5.31 -6.69 -2.26
CA LEU A 34 -3.85 -6.77 -2.19
C LEU A 34 -3.24 -5.82 -1.13
N THR A 35 -3.96 -4.79 -0.70
CA THR A 35 -3.47 -3.82 0.29
C THR A 35 -3.28 -4.46 1.67
N GLY A 36 -2.19 -4.15 2.36
CA GLY A 36 -1.84 -4.66 3.68
C GLY A 36 -0.54 -5.47 3.68
N TYR A 37 -0.25 -6.11 4.80
CA TYR A 37 0.97 -6.88 5.00
C TYR A 37 0.81 -8.35 4.64
N TRP A 38 1.76 -8.85 3.86
CA TRP A 38 1.83 -10.21 3.33
C TRP A 38 3.18 -10.83 3.70
N LYS A 39 3.15 -12.07 4.17
CA LYS A 39 4.33 -12.76 4.70
C LYS A 39 4.44 -14.16 4.12
N SER A 40 5.64 -14.54 3.70
CA SER A 40 5.92 -15.90 3.25
C SER A 40 6.15 -16.83 4.45
N THR A 41 6.24 -18.13 4.18
CA THR A 41 6.65 -19.13 5.18
C THR A 41 8.12 -19.02 5.59
N PHE A 42 8.95 -18.33 4.80
CA PHE A 42 10.37 -18.08 5.07
C PHE A 42 10.60 -16.79 5.88
N GLY A 43 9.54 -16.01 6.10
CA GLY A 43 9.54 -14.81 6.93
C GLY A 43 9.77 -13.51 6.14
N ASP A 44 10.20 -13.57 4.89
CA ASP A 44 10.16 -12.41 3.98
C ASP A 44 8.71 -12.01 3.65
N GLY A 45 8.52 -10.85 3.03
CA GLY A 45 7.18 -10.34 2.78
C GLY A 45 7.15 -9.03 2.03
N PHE A 46 5.95 -8.48 1.92
CA PHE A 46 5.74 -7.12 1.45
C PHE A 46 4.55 -6.48 2.18
N ASP A 47 4.57 -5.15 2.30
CA ASP A 47 3.43 -4.35 2.72
C ASP A 47 3.03 -3.41 1.58
N LEU A 48 1.72 -3.32 1.36
CA LEU A 48 1.10 -2.35 0.47
C LEU A 48 0.13 -1.51 1.29
N SER A 49 0.64 -0.47 1.94
CA SER A 49 -0.13 0.38 2.84
C SER A 49 -0.51 1.71 2.19
N GLY A 50 -1.72 2.18 2.53
CA GLY A 50 -2.33 3.39 1.97
C GLY A 50 -2.02 4.65 2.79
N ASN A 51 -1.91 5.76 2.06
CA ASN A 51 -1.74 7.17 2.46
C ASN A 51 -0.31 7.64 2.77
N THR A 52 0.48 7.80 1.71
CA THR A 52 1.24 9.05 1.54
C THR A 52 0.41 10.03 0.71
N GLU A 53 0.73 11.32 0.71
CA GLU A 53 0.10 12.31 -0.20
C GLU A 53 0.24 11.91 -1.69
N ASP A 54 1.17 11.01 -2.00
CA ASP A 54 1.59 10.63 -3.34
C ASP A 54 1.04 9.26 -3.81
N GLY A 55 0.32 8.52 -2.97
CA GLY A 55 -0.27 7.22 -3.32
C GLY A 55 -0.03 6.12 -2.30
N PHE A 56 -0.09 4.86 -2.75
CA PHE A 56 0.24 3.70 -1.92
C PHE A 56 1.75 3.54 -1.80
N LEU A 57 2.23 3.20 -0.61
CA LEU A 57 3.61 2.81 -0.39
C LEU A 57 3.72 1.28 -0.51
N PHE A 58 4.60 0.82 -1.38
CA PHE A 58 5.02 -0.57 -1.43
C PHE A 58 6.36 -0.73 -0.71
N THR A 59 6.47 -1.70 0.18
CA THR A 59 7.73 -2.08 0.84
C THR A 59 7.92 -3.58 0.78
N GLN A 60 9.07 -4.04 0.26
CA GLN A 60 9.50 -5.44 0.31
C GLN A 60 10.46 -5.64 1.49
N TYR A 61 10.34 -6.77 2.17
CA TYR A 61 11.16 -7.14 3.32
C TYR A 61 11.93 -8.43 3.08
N ASP A 62 13.17 -8.49 3.56
CA ASP A 62 14.05 -9.67 3.42
C ASP A 62 13.71 -10.79 4.41
N ASN A 63 13.11 -10.44 5.55
CA ASN A 63 12.97 -11.36 6.68
C ASN A 63 11.88 -10.92 7.67
N ALA A 64 11.67 -11.75 8.69
CA ALA A 64 10.64 -11.53 9.71
C ALA A 64 10.91 -10.31 10.62
N ALA A 65 12.16 -9.82 10.69
CA ALA A 65 12.50 -8.57 11.36
C ALA A 65 12.15 -7.33 10.52
N ARG A 66 11.67 -7.54 9.27
CA ARG A 66 11.29 -6.52 8.31
C ARG A 66 12.43 -5.60 7.90
N ASP A 67 13.62 -6.17 7.74
CA ASP A 67 14.71 -5.48 7.04
C ASP A 67 14.28 -5.18 5.60
N ILE A 68 14.43 -3.93 5.17
CA ILE A 68 13.88 -3.45 3.90
C ILE A 68 14.74 -3.93 2.72
N SER A 69 14.14 -4.74 1.84
CA SER A 69 14.73 -5.11 0.55
C SER A 69 14.75 -3.92 -0.40
N PHE A 70 13.60 -3.25 -0.55
CA PHE A 70 13.41 -1.97 -1.23
C PHE A 70 12.00 -1.41 -0.93
N ALA A 71 11.78 -0.12 -1.19
CA ALA A 71 10.47 0.50 -1.06
C ALA A 71 10.26 1.61 -2.10
N GLY A 72 9.00 1.98 -2.33
CA GLY A 72 8.65 3.09 -3.20
C GLY A 72 7.16 3.33 -3.34
N THR A 73 6.82 4.43 -4.02
CA THR A 73 5.43 4.83 -4.26
C THR A 73 4.87 4.14 -5.50
N VAL A 74 3.65 3.62 -5.41
CA VAL A 74 2.94 3.03 -6.55
C VAL A 74 2.43 4.13 -7.50
N VAL A 75 2.69 3.99 -8.80
CA VAL A 75 2.42 5.07 -9.79
C VAL A 75 1.49 4.69 -10.94
N ASN A 76 1.02 3.44 -11.05
CA ASN A 76 0.21 2.95 -12.16
C ASN A 76 -1.28 2.69 -11.83
N ASN A 77 -1.75 3.04 -10.63
CA ASN A 77 -3.15 2.92 -10.18
C ASN A 77 -3.84 1.59 -10.52
N PRO A 78 -3.28 0.44 -10.09
CA PRO A 78 -3.88 -0.85 -10.43
C PRO A 78 -5.14 -1.17 -9.60
N ASP A 79 -5.97 -2.08 -10.10
CA ASP A 79 -7.08 -2.65 -9.31
C ASP A 79 -6.55 -3.68 -8.31
N PHE A 80 -6.41 -3.26 -7.05
CA PHE A 80 -5.93 -4.11 -5.96
C PHE A 80 -6.90 -5.22 -5.55
N ASN A 81 -8.11 -5.30 -6.11
CA ASN A 81 -9.03 -6.41 -5.89
C ASN A 81 -8.95 -7.47 -6.99
N SER A 82 -8.17 -7.21 -8.05
CA SER A 82 -8.02 -8.15 -9.15
C SER A 82 -7.19 -9.37 -8.72
N PRO A 83 -7.55 -10.60 -9.12
CA PRO A 83 -6.75 -11.80 -8.89
C PRO A 83 -5.30 -11.69 -9.40
N THR A 84 -5.06 -10.84 -10.39
CA THR A 84 -3.74 -10.64 -11.01
C THR A 84 -3.55 -9.19 -11.47
N GLY A 85 -2.30 -8.75 -11.51
CA GLY A 85 -1.94 -7.45 -12.07
C GLY A 85 -0.49 -7.05 -11.81
N TYR A 86 -0.21 -5.78 -12.11
CA TYR A 86 1.13 -5.19 -11.99
C TYR A 86 1.10 -3.98 -11.08
N ILE A 87 2.10 -3.87 -10.20
CA ILE A 87 2.42 -2.65 -9.47
C ILE A 87 3.67 -2.07 -10.11
N ILE A 88 3.61 -0.84 -10.60
CA ILE A 88 4.80 -0.07 -10.95
C ILE A 88 5.11 0.88 -9.80
N ILE A 89 6.35 0.82 -9.34
CA ILE A 89 6.84 1.47 -8.13
C ILE A 89 7.93 2.45 -8.55
N ARG A 90 7.80 3.73 -8.17
CA ARG A 90 8.93 4.66 -8.19
C ARG A 90 9.73 4.46 -6.91
N ILE A 91 10.95 3.94 -7.03
CA ILE A 91 11.81 3.58 -5.90
C ILE A 91 12.18 4.83 -5.09
N THR A 92 11.93 4.80 -3.78
CA THR A 92 12.33 5.84 -2.83
C THR A 92 13.33 5.34 -1.79
N ASN A 93 13.49 4.02 -1.67
CA ASN A 93 14.50 3.38 -0.84
C ASN A 93 15.03 2.15 -1.57
N GLY A 94 16.31 2.17 -1.92
CA GLY A 94 16.97 1.08 -2.64
C GLY A 94 17.13 -0.21 -1.84
N GLY A 95 17.09 -0.12 -0.51
CA GLY A 95 17.24 -1.20 0.46
C GLY A 95 18.46 -2.10 0.23
N THR A 96 18.42 -3.30 0.81
CA THR A 96 19.50 -4.31 0.68
C THR A 96 19.63 -4.84 -0.75
N TRP A 97 18.58 -4.76 -1.56
CA TRP A 97 18.59 -5.21 -2.97
C TRP A 97 19.23 -4.17 -3.90
N THR A 98 19.62 -3.01 -3.38
CA THR A 98 20.32 -1.94 -4.11
C THR A 98 19.57 -1.47 -5.37
N LYS A 99 18.24 -1.32 -5.27
CA LYS A 99 17.45 -0.71 -6.34
C LYS A 99 17.85 0.76 -6.52
N THR A 100 17.78 1.27 -7.74
CA THR A 100 18.17 2.65 -8.04
C THR A 100 17.03 3.58 -7.62
N GLU A 101 17.28 4.49 -6.69
CA GLU A 101 16.29 5.49 -6.27
C GLU A 101 15.91 6.43 -7.43
N GLY A 102 14.63 6.81 -7.47
CA GLY A 102 14.05 7.61 -8.54
C GLY A 102 13.66 6.81 -9.79
N TYR A 103 14.15 5.58 -9.96
CA TYR A 103 13.82 4.70 -11.08
C TYR A 103 12.53 3.93 -10.79
N TYR A 104 11.97 3.33 -11.84
CA TYR A 104 10.73 2.56 -11.82
C TYR A 104 11.03 1.07 -11.80
N TYR A 105 10.32 0.34 -10.96
CA TYR A 105 10.45 -1.11 -10.83
C TYR A 105 9.06 -1.73 -10.73
N ALA A 106 8.97 -3.05 -10.92
CA ALA A 106 7.69 -3.71 -11.03
C ALA A 106 7.56 -4.96 -10.15
N ILE A 107 6.35 -5.14 -9.63
CA ILE A 107 5.86 -6.37 -9.03
C ILE A 107 4.72 -6.89 -9.89
N HIS A 108 4.70 -8.19 -10.15
CA HIS A 108 3.52 -8.86 -10.69
C HIS A 108 2.93 -9.74 -9.60
N TRP A 109 1.61 -9.70 -9.42
CA TRP A 109 0.90 -10.62 -8.55
C TRP A 109 -0.10 -11.46 -9.33
N GLU A 110 -0.39 -12.64 -8.80
CA GLU A 110 -1.37 -13.57 -9.32
C GLU A 110 -2.00 -14.39 -8.18
N ASN A 111 -3.12 -15.05 -8.51
CA ASN A 111 -3.86 -15.91 -7.59
C ASN A 111 -4.27 -15.24 -6.27
N LEU A 112 -4.50 -13.91 -6.29
CA LEU A 112 -5.05 -13.22 -5.11
C LEU A 112 -6.43 -13.78 -4.78
N SER A 113 -6.54 -14.38 -3.59
CA SER A 113 -7.77 -15.03 -3.12
C SER A 113 -7.83 -14.97 -1.60
N GLY A 114 -8.63 -14.05 -1.07
CA GLY A 114 -8.78 -13.88 0.38
C GLY A 114 -7.46 -13.49 1.04
N SER A 115 -6.89 -14.41 1.82
CA SER A 115 -5.63 -14.23 2.55
C SER A 115 -4.40 -14.79 1.84
N LEU A 116 -4.50 -15.26 0.59
CA LEU A 116 -3.38 -15.82 -0.16
C LEU A 116 -3.11 -15.02 -1.44
N VAL A 117 -1.83 -14.89 -1.80
CA VAL A 117 -1.38 -14.29 -3.06
C VAL A 117 -0.01 -14.85 -3.45
N ALA A 118 0.24 -14.95 -4.75
CA ALA A 118 1.58 -15.17 -5.30
C ALA A 118 2.12 -13.85 -5.88
N ALA A 119 3.35 -13.48 -5.55
CA ALA A 119 3.95 -12.23 -6.03
C ALA A 119 5.41 -12.43 -6.47
N ALA A 120 5.81 -11.71 -7.51
CA ALA A 120 7.15 -11.76 -8.08
C ALA A 120 7.69 -10.36 -8.34
N SER A 121 8.91 -10.11 -7.85
CA SER A 121 9.70 -8.95 -8.23
C SER A 121 10.28 -9.12 -9.63
N ALA A 122 10.24 -8.08 -10.46
CA ALA A 122 10.72 -8.14 -11.84
C ALA A 122 12.23 -8.44 -11.95
N TYR A 123 12.60 -9.60 -12.46
CA TYR A 123 13.99 -10.01 -12.62
C TYR A 123 14.20 -10.82 -13.89
N LYS A 124 15.30 -10.55 -14.58
CA LYS A 124 15.74 -11.30 -15.76
C LYS A 124 17.23 -11.58 -15.66
N VAL A 125 17.64 -12.83 -15.83
CA VAL A 125 19.06 -13.21 -15.82
C VAL A 125 19.80 -12.43 -16.90
N GLY A 126 20.85 -11.68 -16.51
CA GLY A 126 21.59 -10.79 -17.42
C GLY A 126 20.84 -9.55 -17.90
N GLY A 127 19.65 -9.25 -17.34
CA GLY A 127 18.87 -8.06 -17.68
C GLY A 127 19.51 -6.77 -17.17
N ALA A 128 19.66 -5.78 -18.05
CA ALA A 128 20.24 -4.48 -17.71
C ALA A 128 19.41 -3.69 -16.67
N HIS A 129 18.10 -3.96 -16.61
CA HIS A 129 17.14 -3.20 -15.81
C HIS A 129 16.67 -3.92 -14.54
N ASN A 130 17.45 -4.86 -14.00
CA ASN A 130 17.10 -5.52 -12.74
C ASN A 130 17.10 -4.57 -11.52
N LYS A 131 17.69 -3.38 -11.65
CA LYS A 131 17.73 -2.35 -10.60
C LYS A 131 16.67 -1.25 -10.77
N GLY A 132 15.88 -1.31 -11.84
CA GLY A 132 14.90 -0.28 -12.21
C GLY A 132 15.13 0.26 -13.62
N MET A 133 14.15 1.01 -14.13
CA MET A 133 14.19 1.77 -15.38
C MET A 133 14.06 3.27 -15.12
N GLU A 134 14.66 4.07 -15.99
CA GLU A 134 14.67 5.53 -15.83
C GLU A 134 13.29 6.15 -16.02
N THR A 135 12.46 5.57 -16.90
CA THR A 135 11.15 6.13 -17.22
C THR A 135 10.00 5.17 -16.90
N LEU A 136 8.85 5.74 -16.55
CA LEU A 136 7.61 4.99 -16.31
C LEU A 136 7.14 4.26 -17.58
N ALA A 137 7.28 4.91 -18.74
CA ALA A 137 6.85 4.34 -20.01
C ALA A 137 7.65 3.08 -20.37
N GLU A 138 8.97 3.10 -20.17
CA GLU A 138 9.81 1.91 -20.37
C GLU A 138 9.45 0.81 -19.38
N ALA A 139 9.27 1.14 -18.10
CA ALA A 139 8.89 0.17 -17.08
C ALA A 139 7.58 -0.55 -17.41
N LEU A 140 6.56 0.19 -17.86
CA LEU A 140 5.27 -0.38 -18.28
C LEU A 140 5.39 -1.29 -19.51
N ALA A 141 6.31 -0.97 -20.44
CA ALA A 141 6.49 -1.75 -21.66
C ALA A 141 7.34 -3.00 -21.45
N GLU A 142 8.39 -2.90 -20.62
CA GLU A 142 9.42 -3.93 -20.52
C GLU A 142 9.14 -4.95 -19.41
N TYR A 143 8.64 -4.52 -18.24
CA TYR A 143 8.35 -5.43 -17.12
C TYR A 143 7.02 -6.17 -17.30
N THR A 144 7.04 -7.19 -18.16
CA THR A 144 5.87 -8.03 -18.44
C THR A 144 6.20 -9.51 -18.34
N VAL A 145 5.16 -10.34 -18.13
CA VAL A 145 5.28 -11.81 -18.21
C VAL A 145 5.79 -12.24 -19.58
N THR A 146 5.32 -11.62 -20.68
CA THR A 146 5.77 -11.92 -22.06
C THR A 146 7.27 -11.67 -22.24
N ASN A 147 7.80 -10.60 -21.63
CA ASN A 147 9.24 -10.27 -21.67
C ASN A 147 10.09 -11.09 -20.68
N ARG A 148 9.46 -12.02 -19.96
CA ARG A 148 10.06 -13.02 -19.06
C ARG A 148 10.76 -12.43 -17.83
N TYR A 149 10.14 -11.42 -17.22
CA TYR A 149 10.63 -10.81 -15.98
C TYR A 149 10.15 -11.51 -14.69
N TYR A 150 9.21 -12.44 -14.77
CA TYR A 150 8.59 -13.05 -13.58
C TYR A 150 8.77 -14.57 -13.61
N GLY A 151 10.02 -14.99 -13.35
CA GLY A 151 10.39 -16.41 -13.39
C GLY A 151 10.15 -17.16 -12.07
N TYR A 152 10.00 -16.46 -10.95
CA TYR A 152 9.79 -17.03 -9.63
C TYR A 152 8.81 -16.18 -8.83
N TYR A 153 7.75 -16.82 -8.35
CA TYR A 153 6.78 -16.22 -7.44
C TYR A 153 7.01 -16.76 -6.03
N GLY A 154 6.99 -15.87 -5.05
CA GLY A 154 6.80 -16.24 -3.65
C GLY A 154 5.31 -16.39 -3.36
N GLU A 155 4.97 -17.35 -2.51
CA GLU A 155 3.63 -17.48 -1.93
C GLU A 155 3.57 -16.73 -0.60
N TYR A 156 2.55 -15.91 -0.43
CA TYR A 156 2.40 -15.05 0.74
C TYR A 156 1.00 -15.19 1.34
N GLU A 157 0.95 -15.16 2.67
CA GLU A 157 -0.27 -15.13 3.46
C GLU A 157 -0.45 -13.76 4.12
N LYS A 158 -1.68 -13.25 4.08
CA LYS A 158 -2.05 -12.00 4.71
C LYS A 158 -1.99 -12.10 6.24
N GLN A 159 -1.57 -11.03 6.90
CA GLN A 159 -1.34 -10.98 8.34
C GLN A 159 -2.28 -10.02 9.08
#